data_AF-A0A1V5TNH7-F1
#
_entry.id   AF-A0A1V5TNH7-F1
#
_cell.length_a   1.000
_cell.length_b   1.000
_cell.length_c   1.000
_cell.angle_alpha   90.00
_cell.angle_beta   90.00
_cell.angle_gamma   90.00
#
_symmetry.space_group_name_H-M   'P 1'
#
loop_
_entity.id
_entity.type
_entity.pdbx_description
1 polymer ?
#
loop_
_entity_poly.entity_id
_entity_poly.type
_entity_poly.pdbx_seq_one_letter_code
_entity_poly.pdbx_strand_id
1 'polypeptide(L)'
;MLQAGGEVLVRAVKQSLGGGETIVRVNEAAGRAHKRTELAFFDPVSRAREVSGTENDKGPAAVENGRLVFALRPFEVKTFALTFVDEKQATPPASRPLDLPCNVRVVTPNAEPGGFTPGYGPAIPAERFPAEIRQAGAVLKTAPPGDGFNALACCGQTLQIPGGAKRLCLVCASYGGDKTAALRTDGGEMAFEAPGVFERPGAWDLYGEGETGRIKKQPLAFHTTHAHGETGDEFGRQLFWFLADIPLPEGCAQAVLPDDKSVVLLAASAVFEPKRAVCLSELYDSLEKRPFDFALTPEQQEAAKATKFGHFRSRAKFLLAYAGNRLRREAAQLR
;
A
#
# COMPACT_ATOMS: atom_id res chain seq x y z
N MET A 1 25.33 -2.66 -2.78
CA MET A 1 25.74 -1.35 -3.32
C MET A 1 24.95 -1.13 -4.60
N LEU A 2 23.78 -0.50 -4.53
CA LEU A 2 22.87 -0.28 -5.66
C LEU A 2 23.02 1.18 -6.10
N GLN A 3 23.60 1.43 -7.28
CA GLN A 3 23.53 2.73 -7.92
C GLN A 3 22.07 3.01 -8.30
N ALA A 4 21.44 4.01 -7.68
CA ALA A 4 20.32 4.73 -8.27
C ALA A 4 20.75 6.19 -8.48
N GLY A 5 21.84 6.38 -9.22
CA GLY A 5 22.37 7.69 -9.63
C GLY A 5 21.62 8.27 -10.83
N GLY A 6 20.28 8.35 -10.76
CA GLY A 6 19.48 9.02 -11.77
C GLY A 6 19.31 10.50 -11.43
N GLU A 7 19.74 11.41 -12.30
CA GLU A 7 19.52 12.86 -12.13
C GLU A 7 18.06 13.26 -12.39
N VAL A 8 17.28 12.40 -13.08
CA VAL A 8 15.84 12.55 -13.31
C VAL A 8 15.10 11.36 -12.70
N LEU A 9 14.11 11.64 -11.85
CA LEU A 9 13.34 10.62 -11.13
C LEU A 9 11.88 10.66 -11.58
N VAL A 10 11.29 9.48 -11.77
CA VAL A 10 9.84 9.33 -11.91
C VAL A 10 9.25 9.31 -10.50
N ARG A 11 8.29 10.21 -10.23
CA ARG A 11 7.65 10.38 -8.92
C ARG A 11 6.26 9.80 -8.84
N ALA A 12 5.54 9.74 -9.96
CA ALA A 12 4.20 9.18 -10.00
C ALA A 12 3.89 8.63 -11.39
N VAL A 13 3.16 7.52 -11.41
CA VAL A 13 2.44 7.00 -12.57
C VAL A 13 1.04 6.62 -12.08
N LYS A 14 0.00 7.24 -12.65
CA LYS A 14 -1.40 7.02 -12.25
C LYS A 14 -2.33 7.23 -13.43
N GLN A 15 -3.59 6.80 -13.32
CA GLN A 15 -4.63 7.26 -14.24
C GLN A 15 -5.00 8.73 -13.98
N SER A 16 -5.36 9.47 -15.03
CA SER A 16 -5.90 10.82 -14.89
C SER A 16 -7.22 10.82 -14.11
N LEU A 17 -7.55 11.96 -13.49
CA LEU A 17 -8.80 12.11 -12.75
C LEU A 17 -10.03 11.86 -13.64
N GLY A 18 -9.97 12.29 -14.90
CA GLY A 18 -11.04 12.08 -15.89
C GLY A 18 -11.04 10.71 -16.56
N GLY A 19 -10.03 9.86 -16.30
CA GLY A 19 -9.79 8.62 -17.03
C GLY A 19 -9.22 8.83 -18.44
N GLY A 20 -8.83 7.73 -19.10
CA GLY A 20 -8.41 7.72 -20.51
C GLY A 20 -6.99 8.25 -20.81
N GLU A 21 -6.29 8.78 -19.81
CA GLU A 21 -4.88 9.18 -19.94
C GLU A 21 -4.08 8.64 -18.76
N THR A 22 -2.79 8.37 -18.99
CA THR A 22 -1.83 8.07 -17.93
C THR A 22 -1.08 9.34 -17.54
N ILE A 23 -1.12 9.70 -16.27
CA ILE A 23 -0.36 10.82 -15.71
C ILE A 23 0.99 10.32 -15.23
N VAL A 24 2.06 10.98 -15.69
CA VAL A 24 3.42 10.76 -15.19
C VAL A 24 4.00 12.04 -14.65
N ARG A 25 4.53 11.99 -13.42
CA ARG A 25 5.27 13.09 -12.82
C ARG A 25 6.74 12.74 -12.72
N VAL A 26 7.60 13.69 -13.10
CA VAL A 26 9.05 13.57 -13.04
C VAL A 26 9.64 14.76 -12.29
N ASN A 27 10.80 14.59 -11.66
CA ASN A 27 11.59 15.69 -11.16
C ASN A 27 13.07 15.52 -11.51
N GLU A 28 13.77 16.64 -11.65
CA GLU A 28 15.23 16.70 -11.58
C GLU A 28 15.69 16.69 -10.12
N ALA A 29 16.76 15.95 -9.81
CA ALA A 29 17.18 15.64 -8.44
C ALA A 29 18.64 16.03 -8.12
N ALA A 30 19.44 16.43 -9.11
CA ALA A 30 20.86 16.74 -8.96
C ALA A 30 21.18 18.24 -9.07
N GLY A 31 20.18 19.11 -9.27
CA GLY A 31 20.36 20.54 -9.46
C GLY A 31 20.97 20.89 -10.82
N ARG A 32 20.83 20.01 -11.82
CA ARG A 32 21.41 20.18 -13.16
C ARG A 32 20.34 20.36 -14.22
N ALA A 33 20.67 21.12 -15.27
CA ALA A 33 19.77 21.27 -16.40
C ALA A 33 19.92 20.09 -17.37
N HIS A 34 18.81 19.46 -17.74
CA HIS A 34 18.73 18.46 -18.80
C HIS A 34 18.07 19.06 -20.03
N LYS A 35 18.84 19.25 -21.10
CA LYS A 35 18.33 19.84 -22.35
C LYS A 35 17.41 18.89 -23.11
N ARG A 36 17.58 17.58 -22.91
CA ARG A 36 16.79 16.53 -23.54
C ARG A 36 16.77 15.29 -22.66
N THR A 37 15.58 14.87 -22.31
CA THR A 37 15.27 13.67 -21.54
C THR A 37 14.21 12.89 -22.30
N GLU A 38 14.37 11.58 -22.37
CA GLU A 38 13.42 10.68 -23.01
C GLU A 38 12.86 9.69 -21.99
N LEU A 39 11.54 9.52 -22.00
CA LEU A 39 10.87 8.52 -21.20
C LEU A 39 10.14 7.54 -22.13
N ALA A 40 10.53 6.28 -22.06
CA ALA A 40 9.96 5.18 -22.82
C ALA A 40 8.94 4.40 -21.98
N PHE A 41 7.92 3.88 -22.66
CA PHE A 41 6.88 3.04 -22.08
C PHE A 41 6.80 1.72 -22.85
N PHE A 42 6.09 0.75 -22.28
CA PHE A 42 5.86 -0.55 -22.93
C PHE A 42 5.13 -0.35 -24.27
N ASP A 43 4.00 0.35 -24.24
CA ASP A 43 3.31 0.77 -25.46
C ASP A 43 3.83 2.13 -25.93
N PRO A 44 3.94 2.37 -27.25
CA PRO A 44 4.37 3.66 -27.79
C PRO A 44 3.40 4.77 -27.38
N VAL A 45 3.94 5.90 -26.90
CA VAL A 45 3.16 7.11 -26.66
C VAL A 45 2.67 7.66 -28.00
N SER A 46 1.37 7.87 -28.15
CA SER A 46 0.76 8.49 -29.33
C SER A 46 0.61 10.00 -29.17
N ARG A 47 0.27 10.46 -27.95
CA ARG A 47 0.09 11.87 -27.63
C ARG A 47 0.54 12.16 -26.21
N ALA A 48 1.13 13.33 -26.01
CA ALA A 48 1.46 13.85 -24.69
C ALA A 48 1.11 15.33 -24.57
N ARG A 49 0.73 15.75 -23.37
CA ARG A 49 0.56 17.15 -22.97
C ARG A 49 1.18 17.39 -21.61
N GLU A 50 1.83 18.54 -21.42
CA GLU A 50 2.28 18.95 -20.10
C GLU A 50 1.08 19.44 -19.29
N VAL A 51 1.02 19.08 -18.02
CA VAL A 51 -0.06 19.46 -17.11
C VAL A 51 0.48 20.00 -15.79
N SER A 52 -0.35 20.71 -15.04
CA SER A 52 -0.04 21.14 -13.69
C SER A 52 -0.04 19.98 -12.68
N GLY A 53 0.32 20.29 -11.43
CA GLY A 53 0.21 19.32 -10.34
C GLY A 53 -1.22 18.82 -10.07
N THR A 54 -2.22 19.58 -10.51
CA THR A 54 -3.65 19.30 -10.43
C THR A 54 -4.25 18.89 -11.79
N GLU A 55 -3.41 18.49 -12.74
CA GLU A 55 -3.80 17.99 -14.08
C GLU A 55 -4.42 19.03 -15.02
N ASN A 56 -4.32 20.32 -14.71
CA ASN A 56 -4.73 21.39 -15.63
C ASN A 56 -3.78 21.45 -16.83
N ASP A 57 -4.34 21.55 -18.02
CA ASP A 57 -3.57 21.56 -19.27
C ASP A 57 -2.61 22.76 -19.34
N LYS A 58 -1.36 22.52 -19.76
CA LYS A 58 -0.36 23.55 -20.07
C LYS A 58 0.01 23.58 -21.55
N GLY A 59 -0.49 22.63 -22.34
CA GLY A 59 -0.23 22.53 -23.77
C GLY A 59 0.50 21.24 -24.18
N PRO A 60 0.74 21.06 -25.49
CA PRO A 60 1.31 19.83 -26.02
C PRO A 60 2.75 19.60 -25.54
N ALA A 61 3.12 18.32 -25.38
CA ALA A 61 4.48 17.89 -25.09
C ALA A 61 5.02 17.05 -26.26
N ALA A 62 6.34 17.07 -26.45
CA ALA A 62 6.96 16.39 -27.59
C ALA A 62 6.91 14.87 -27.44
N VAL A 63 6.57 14.20 -28.53
CA VAL A 63 6.62 12.75 -28.66
C VAL A 63 7.43 12.42 -29.90
N GLU A 64 8.49 11.64 -29.74
CA GLU A 64 9.37 11.24 -30.83
C GLU A 64 9.57 9.71 -30.78
N ASN A 65 9.31 9.01 -31.89
CA ASN A 65 9.46 7.55 -31.99
C ASN A 65 8.75 6.78 -30.84
N GLY A 66 7.55 7.24 -30.44
CA GLY A 66 6.76 6.62 -29.37
C GLY A 66 7.26 6.92 -27.95
N ARG A 67 8.22 7.84 -27.77
CA ARG A 67 8.76 8.25 -26.47
C ARG A 67 8.36 9.68 -26.14
N LEU A 68 8.12 9.94 -24.85
CA LEU A 68 7.94 11.28 -24.34
C LEU A 68 9.31 11.99 -24.28
N VAL A 69 9.41 13.19 -24.86
CA VAL A 69 10.65 13.99 -24.91
C VAL A 69 10.43 15.35 -24.27
N PHE A 70 11.33 15.75 -23.38
CA PHE A 70 11.23 17.02 -22.66
C PHE A 70 12.59 17.49 -22.13
N ALA A 71 12.63 18.76 -21.69
CA ALA A 71 13.76 19.34 -20.97
C ALA A 71 13.39 19.56 -19.50
N LEU A 72 14.39 19.59 -18.62
CA LEU A 72 14.26 19.93 -17.21
C LEU A 72 15.30 20.98 -16.80
N ARG A 73 14.86 21.99 -16.07
CA ARG A 73 15.73 22.92 -15.32
C ARG A 73 16.15 22.27 -14.00
N PRO A 74 17.20 22.81 -13.33
CA PRO A 74 17.58 22.37 -11.98
C PRO A 74 16.37 22.31 -11.03
N PHE A 75 16.20 21.16 -10.38
CA PHE A 75 15.11 20.80 -9.47
C PHE A 75 13.69 20.97 -10.02
N GLU A 76 13.53 21.06 -11.34
CA GLU A 76 12.22 21.23 -11.95
C GLU A 76 11.36 19.97 -11.82
N VAL A 77 10.08 20.18 -11.57
CA VAL A 77 9.04 19.14 -11.59
C VAL A 77 8.15 19.36 -12.79
N LYS A 78 7.97 18.31 -13.61
CA LYS A 78 7.02 18.29 -14.72
C LYS A 78 6.02 17.16 -14.55
N THR A 79 4.80 17.39 -14.99
CA THR A 79 3.74 16.38 -15.04
C THR A 79 3.22 16.32 -16.46
N PHE A 80 3.00 15.11 -16.98
CA PHE A 80 2.52 14.89 -18.33
C PHE A 80 1.30 13.98 -18.29
N ALA A 81 0.32 14.25 -19.16
CA ALA A 81 -0.75 13.32 -19.48
C ALA A 81 -0.43 12.66 -20.82
N LEU A 82 -0.51 11.32 -20.86
CA LEU A 82 -0.07 10.49 -21.97
C LEU A 82 -1.23 9.63 -22.48
N THR A 83 -1.29 9.50 -23.80
CA THR A 83 -2.11 8.52 -24.52
C THR A 83 -1.18 7.59 -25.31
N PHE A 84 -1.52 6.31 -25.43
CA PHE A 84 -0.71 5.30 -26.12
C PHE A 84 -1.32 4.95 -27.49
N VAL A 85 -0.52 4.36 -28.39
CA VAL A 85 -0.96 3.95 -29.75
C VAL A 85 -1.94 2.79 -29.69
N ASP A 86 -1.65 1.80 -28.86
CA ASP A 86 -2.56 0.72 -28.51
C ASP A 86 -2.66 0.65 -26.99
N GLU A 87 -3.87 0.44 -26.45
CA GLU A 87 -4.04 -0.04 -25.09
C GLU A 87 -4.08 -1.56 -25.12
N LYS A 88 -2.97 -2.20 -25.51
CA LYS A 88 -2.92 -3.66 -25.44
C LYS A 88 -3.04 -4.06 -23.98
N GLN A 89 -4.19 -4.63 -23.62
CA GLN A 89 -4.32 -5.31 -22.34
C GLN A 89 -3.29 -6.42 -22.31
N ALA A 90 -2.29 -6.27 -21.45
CA ALA A 90 -1.38 -7.35 -21.15
C ALA A 90 -2.21 -8.58 -20.77
N THR A 91 -1.91 -9.73 -21.39
CA THR A 91 -2.54 -10.99 -20.99
C THR A 91 -2.28 -11.18 -19.50
N PRO A 92 -3.32 -11.27 -18.65
CA PRO A 92 -3.13 -11.46 -17.23
C PRO A 92 -2.27 -12.69 -16.97
N PRO A 93 -1.30 -12.64 -16.03
CA PRO A 93 -0.51 -13.81 -15.71
C PRO A 93 -1.41 -14.98 -15.35
N ALA A 94 -1.06 -16.16 -15.86
CA ALA A 94 -1.81 -17.36 -15.53
C ALA A 94 -1.69 -17.63 -14.02
N SER A 95 -2.83 -17.67 -13.34
CA SER A 95 -2.91 -18.01 -11.91
C SER A 95 -4.17 -18.84 -11.61
N ARG A 96 -4.10 -19.63 -10.54
CA ARG A 96 -5.21 -20.46 -10.05
C ARG A 96 -5.38 -20.23 -8.55
N PRO A 97 -6.52 -19.66 -8.11
CA PRO A 97 -6.87 -19.60 -6.70
C PRO A 97 -6.81 -20.99 -6.06
N LEU A 98 -6.34 -21.07 -4.82
CA LEU A 98 -6.31 -22.30 -4.04
C LEU A 98 -7.42 -22.25 -2.97
N ASP A 99 -8.12 -23.36 -2.79
CA ASP A 99 -9.08 -23.49 -1.70
C ASP A 99 -8.33 -23.58 -0.38
N LEU A 100 -8.69 -22.71 0.56
CA LEU A 100 -8.15 -22.74 1.92
C LEU A 100 -9.08 -23.56 2.82
N PRO A 101 -8.55 -24.50 3.63
CA PRO A 101 -9.34 -25.22 4.63
C PRO A 101 -9.63 -24.32 5.85
N CYS A 102 -10.40 -23.25 5.63
CA CYS A 102 -10.70 -22.22 6.62
C CYS A 102 -11.18 -22.81 7.97
N ASN A 103 -10.66 -22.27 9.07
CA ASN A 103 -10.87 -22.75 10.43
C ASN A 103 -11.13 -21.61 11.43
N VAL A 104 -11.17 -20.37 10.96
CA VAL A 104 -11.49 -19.18 11.76
C VAL A 104 -12.42 -18.27 10.96
N ARG A 105 -13.28 -17.55 11.66
CA ARG A 105 -14.21 -16.57 11.11
C ARG A 105 -13.71 -15.18 11.47
N VAL A 106 -13.08 -14.49 10.52
CA VAL A 106 -12.54 -13.13 10.69
C VAL A 106 -13.36 -12.07 9.94
N VAL A 107 -14.40 -12.48 9.22
CA VAL A 107 -15.32 -11.58 8.50
C VAL A 107 -16.73 -11.77 9.02
N THR A 108 -17.42 -10.68 9.34
CA THR A 108 -18.78 -10.70 9.91
C THR A 108 -19.71 -9.73 9.18
N PRO A 109 -20.99 -10.07 8.95
CA PRO A 109 -21.98 -9.18 8.37
C PRO A 109 -22.26 -7.95 9.25
N ASN A 110 -22.68 -6.87 8.60
CA ASN A 110 -23.23 -5.70 9.29
C ASN A 110 -24.53 -6.10 10.02
N ALA A 111 -24.71 -5.63 11.25
CA ALA A 111 -25.80 -5.96 12.20
C ALA A 111 -25.66 -7.24 13.04
N GLU A 112 -24.50 -7.89 13.09
CA GLU A 112 -24.22 -8.93 14.10
C GLU A 112 -23.70 -8.27 15.40
N PRO A 113 -24.47 -8.26 16.52
CA PRO A 113 -23.99 -7.75 17.79
C PRO A 113 -22.82 -8.62 18.27
N GLY A 114 -21.66 -8.01 18.51
CA GLY A 114 -20.48 -8.76 18.93
C GLY A 114 -19.79 -9.53 17.81
N GLY A 115 -19.66 -8.92 16.62
CA GLY A 115 -18.83 -9.38 15.50
C GLY A 115 -17.32 -9.43 15.78
N PHE A 116 -16.93 -9.75 17.02
CA PHE A 116 -15.58 -10.03 17.48
C PHE A 116 -15.21 -11.47 17.09
N THR A 117 -13.99 -11.67 16.60
CA THR A 117 -13.44 -12.99 16.33
C THR A 117 -12.82 -13.56 17.60
N PRO A 118 -13.36 -14.66 18.18
CA PRO A 118 -12.80 -15.25 19.39
C PRO A 118 -11.32 -15.61 19.23
N GLY A 119 -10.46 -15.04 20.08
CA GLY A 119 -9.02 -15.25 20.05
C GLY A 119 -8.24 -14.40 19.03
N TYR A 120 -8.92 -13.61 18.20
CA TYR A 120 -8.29 -12.77 17.17
C TYR A 120 -8.70 -11.30 17.26
N GLY A 121 -9.77 -10.92 17.96
CA GLY A 121 -10.13 -9.52 18.12
C GLY A 121 -11.16 -9.04 17.09
N PRO A 122 -11.20 -7.74 16.76
CA PRO A 122 -12.19 -7.19 15.83
C PRO A 122 -12.17 -7.88 14.46
N ALA A 123 -13.35 -8.04 13.86
CA ALA A 123 -13.51 -8.66 12.55
C ALA A 123 -13.54 -7.63 11.41
N ILE A 124 -13.28 -8.15 10.21
CA ILE A 124 -13.45 -7.48 8.93
C ILE A 124 -14.96 -7.31 8.65
N PRO A 125 -15.41 -6.10 8.31
CA PRO A 125 -16.79 -5.88 7.87
C PRO A 125 -17.06 -6.52 6.49
N ALA A 126 -18.07 -7.38 6.40
CA ALA A 126 -18.39 -8.13 5.18
C ALA A 126 -18.68 -7.23 3.97
N GLU A 127 -19.32 -6.07 4.17
CA GLU A 127 -19.64 -5.11 3.10
C GLU A 127 -18.41 -4.38 2.54
N ARG A 128 -17.26 -4.52 3.21
CA ARG A 128 -15.96 -4.07 2.71
C ARG A 128 -15.09 -5.22 2.19
N PHE A 129 -15.49 -6.47 2.44
CA PHE A 129 -14.68 -7.64 2.10
C PHE A 129 -14.86 -8.03 0.63
N PRO A 130 -13.80 -7.93 -0.21
CA PRO A 130 -13.92 -8.24 -1.61
C PRO A 130 -14.01 -9.76 -1.81
N ALA A 131 -14.81 -10.22 -2.78
CA ALA A 131 -14.83 -11.64 -3.19
C ALA A 131 -13.50 -12.09 -3.84
N GLU A 132 -12.71 -11.13 -4.32
CA GLU A 132 -11.47 -11.39 -5.03
C GLU A 132 -10.49 -10.21 -4.89
N ILE A 133 -9.21 -10.53 -4.71
CA ILE A 133 -8.10 -9.57 -4.72
C ILE A 133 -7.23 -9.89 -5.94
N ARG A 134 -6.91 -8.88 -6.76
CA ARG A 134 -6.02 -9.01 -7.92
C ARG A 134 -4.74 -8.24 -7.67
N GLN A 135 -3.64 -8.95 -7.42
CA GLN A 135 -2.35 -8.34 -7.13
C GLN A 135 -1.20 -9.28 -7.51
N ALA A 136 -0.03 -8.73 -7.89
CA ALA A 136 1.17 -9.50 -8.26
C ALA A 136 0.93 -10.60 -9.33
N GLY A 137 0.01 -10.36 -10.26
CA GLY A 137 -0.36 -11.34 -11.29
C GLY A 137 -1.21 -12.50 -10.78
N ALA A 138 -1.61 -12.49 -9.50
CA ALA A 138 -2.46 -13.50 -8.90
C ALA A 138 -3.92 -13.03 -8.85
N VAL A 139 -4.82 -13.95 -9.16
CA VAL A 139 -6.22 -13.88 -8.77
C VAL A 139 -6.36 -14.63 -7.44
N LEU A 140 -6.73 -13.92 -6.37
CA LEU A 140 -6.86 -14.44 -5.01
C LEU A 140 -8.33 -14.40 -4.62
N LYS A 141 -8.99 -15.56 -4.57
CA LYS A 141 -10.38 -15.66 -4.14
C LYS A 141 -10.45 -15.72 -2.62
N THR A 142 -11.30 -14.89 -2.03
CA THR A 142 -11.60 -14.95 -0.61
C THR A 142 -12.77 -15.90 -0.36
N ALA A 143 -12.84 -16.46 0.84
CA ALA A 143 -14.03 -17.19 1.25
C ALA A 143 -15.21 -16.22 1.39
N PRO A 144 -16.44 -16.61 1.01
CA PRO A 144 -17.59 -15.73 1.12
C PRO A 144 -17.85 -15.34 2.59
N PRO A 145 -18.28 -14.09 2.84
CA PRO A 145 -18.75 -13.71 4.17
C PRO A 145 -20.02 -14.50 4.53
N GLY A 146 -20.15 -14.89 5.79
CA GLY A 146 -21.28 -15.67 6.29
C GLY A 146 -21.03 -16.19 7.71
N ASP A 147 -21.82 -17.17 8.14
CA ASP A 147 -21.76 -17.73 9.50
C ASP A 147 -20.66 -18.80 9.66
N GLY A 148 -20.08 -19.27 8.54
CA GLY A 148 -19.00 -20.24 8.54
C GLY A 148 -17.60 -19.63 8.68
N PHE A 149 -16.58 -20.50 8.67
CA PHE A 149 -15.18 -20.07 8.61
C PHE A 149 -14.86 -19.42 7.27
N ASN A 150 -14.12 -18.32 7.31
CA ASN A 150 -13.79 -17.51 6.14
C ASN A 150 -12.33 -17.04 6.08
N ALA A 151 -11.50 -17.55 6.99
CA ALA A 151 -10.06 -17.45 6.92
C ALA A 151 -9.39 -18.69 7.52
N LEU A 152 -8.10 -18.82 7.27
CA LEU A 152 -7.27 -19.91 7.74
C LEU A 152 -6.24 -19.41 8.74
N ALA A 153 -6.40 -19.74 10.02
CA ALA A 153 -5.31 -19.70 10.98
C ALA A 153 -4.36 -20.89 10.73
N CYS A 154 -3.08 -20.59 10.57
CA CYS A 154 -2.09 -21.60 10.21
C CYS A 154 -1.83 -22.56 11.39
N CYS A 155 -1.98 -23.86 11.13
CA CYS A 155 -1.82 -24.96 12.08
C CYS A 155 -1.10 -26.15 11.39
N GLY A 156 -0.17 -25.87 10.47
CA GLY A 156 0.53 -26.93 9.73
C GLY A 156 -0.24 -27.55 8.55
N GLN A 157 -1.28 -26.89 8.03
CA GLN A 157 -2.07 -27.42 6.92
C GLN A 157 -1.21 -27.54 5.64
N THR A 158 -1.48 -28.57 4.84
CA THR A 158 -0.79 -28.79 3.56
C THR A 158 -1.66 -28.28 2.41
N LEU A 159 -1.16 -27.30 1.66
CA LEU A 159 -1.78 -26.82 0.42
C LEU A 159 -1.29 -27.65 -0.76
N GLN A 160 -2.22 -28.09 -1.60
CA GLN A 160 -1.92 -28.77 -2.86
C GLN A 160 -1.57 -27.74 -3.93
N ILE A 161 -0.36 -27.86 -4.50
CA ILE A 161 0.14 -26.94 -5.51
C ILE A 161 -0.09 -27.52 -6.90
N PRO A 162 -0.82 -26.82 -7.79
CA PRO A 162 -0.95 -27.27 -9.18
C PRO A 162 0.41 -27.38 -9.88
N GLY A 163 0.57 -28.45 -10.66
CA GLY A 163 1.76 -28.68 -11.47
C GLY A 163 2.06 -27.49 -12.38
N GLY A 164 3.35 -27.11 -12.44
CA GLY A 164 3.83 -25.98 -13.23
C GLY A 164 3.77 -24.63 -12.52
N ALA A 165 3.20 -24.53 -11.31
CA ALA A 165 3.25 -23.31 -10.52
C ALA A 165 4.70 -22.90 -10.21
N LYS A 166 4.99 -21.61 -10.33
CA LYS A 166 6.31 -21.01 -10.09
C LYS A 166 6.36 -20.19 -8.81
N ARG A 167 5.21 -19.71 -8.34
CA ARG A 167 5.04 -18.92 -7.11
C ARG A 167 3.75 -19.28 -6.39
N LEU A 168 3.74 -19.06 -5.09
CA LEU A 168 2.56 -19.06 -4.23
C LEU A 168 2.36 -17.64 -3.68
N CYS A 169 1.21 -17.06 -3.99
CA CYS A 169 0.79 -15.78 -3.43
C CYS A 169 -0.21 -16.03 -2.30
N LEU A 170 0.00 -15.39 -1.16
CA LEU A 170 -0.86 -15.47 0.02
C LEU A 170 -1.30 -14.06 0.43
N VAL A 171 -2.57 -13.88 0.78
CA VAL A 171 -3.03 -12.69 1.53
C VAL A 171 -3.02 -13.06 3.00
N CYS A 172 -2.11 -12.48 3.77
CA CYS A 172 -1.85 -12.85 5.14
C CYS A 172 -1.63 -11.66 6.06
N ALA A 173 -1.88 -11.86 7.35
CA ALA A 173 -1.48 -10.97 8.42
C ALA A 173 -1.23 -11.78 9.70
N SER A 174 -0.50 -11.19 10.63
CA SER A 174 -0.27 -11.73 11.96
C SER A 174 -1.11 -10.99 13.01
N TYR A 175 -1.79 -11.75 13.87
CA TYR A 175 -2.46 -11.22 15.05
C TYR A 175 -1.52 -11.07 16.26
N GLY A 176 -0.25 -11.49 16.13
CA GLY A 176 0.79 -11.38 17.15
C GLY A 176 1.81 -10.27 16.89
N GLY A 177 1.49 -9.27 16.06
CA GLY A 177 2.45 -8.27 15.58
C GLY A 177 3.30 -8.77 14.41
N ASP A 178 4.19 -7.91 13.91
CA ASP A 178 5.08 -8.25 12.79
C ASP A 178 5.92 -9.49 13.07
N LYS A 179 5.92 -10.44 12.12
CA LYS A 179 6.77 -11.62 12.20
C LYS A 179 7.14 -12.20 10.85
N THR A 180 8.29 -12.86 10.82
CA THR A 180 8.67 -13.79 9.76
C THR A 180 8.08 -15.16 10.06
N ALA A 181 7.37 -15.72 9.09
CA ALA A 181 6.86 -17.09 9.11
C ALA A 181 7.53 -17.90 7.99
N ALA A 182 7.31 -19.21 7.95
CA ALA A 182 7.86 -20.04 6.90
C ALA A 182 6.90 -21.15 6.49
N LEU A 183 6.92 -21.47 5.21
CA LEU A 183 6.28 -22.66 4.67
C LEU A 183 7.33 -23.69 4.29
N ARG A 184 6.99 -24.98 4.39
CA ARG A 184 7.88 -26.07 3.98
C ARG A 184 7.38 -26.68 2.68
N THR A 185 8.28 -26.82 1.72
CA THR A 185 8.07 -27.52 0.45
C THR A 185 9.01 -28.72 0.38
N ASP A 186 8.85 -29.54 -0.66
CA ASP A 186 9.80 -30.63 -0.94
C ASP A 186 11.23 -30.11 -1.22
N GLY A 187 11.37 -28.85 -1.65
CA GLY A 187 12.65 -28.18 -1.87
C GLY A 187 13.21 -27.43 -0.66
N GLY A 188 12.56 -27.53 0.51
CA GLY A 188 12.99 -26.87 1.75
C GLY A 188 12.05 -25.80 2.26
N GLU A 189 12.54 -25.02 3.22
CA GLU A 189 11.79 -23.99 3.92
C GLU A 189 11.88 -22.64 3.20
N MET A 190 10.72 -22.00 3.00
CA MET A 190 10.57 -20.73 2.31
C MET A 190 10.00 -19.71 3.29
N ALA A 191 10.84 -18.76 3.72
CA ALA A 191 10.42 -17.69 4.62
C ALA A 191 9.53 -16.66 3.90
N PHE A 192 8.58 -16.10 4.63
CA PHE A 192 7.76 -14.98 4.20
C PHE A 192 7.38 -14.10 5.40
N GLU A 193 7.09 -12.83 5.13
CA GLU A 193 6.72 -11.87 6.16
C GLU A 193 5.20 -11.85 6.34
N ALA A 194 4.74 -11.95 7.59
CA ALA A 194 3.36 -11.82 8.00
C ALA A 194 3.24 -10.60 8.94
N PRO A 195 2.99 -9.39 8.39
CA PRO A 195 2.95 -8.20 9.22
C PRO A 195 1.70 -8.13 10.09
N GLY A 196 1.79 -7.38 11.18
CA GLY A 196 0.74 -7.22 12.18
C GLY A 196 -0.55 -6.62 11.61
N VAL A 197 -1.69 -7.30 11.80
CA VAL A 197 -3.00 -6.88 11.26
C VAL A 197 -3.47 -5.53 11.81
N PHE A 198 -3.07 -5.19 13.03
CA PHE A 198 -3.42 -3.93 13.70
C PHE A 198 -2.37 -2.82 13.48
N GLU A 199 -1.30 -3.10 12.74
CA GLU A 199 -0.22 -2.15 12.53
C GLU A 199 -0.29 -1.51 11.15
N ARG A 200 -0.27 -0.18 11.13
CA ARG A 200 -0.25 0.59 9.87
C ARG A 200 0.96 0.21 9.00
N PRO A 201 0.79 0.16 7.66
CA PRO A 201 1.89 -0.06 6.72
C PRO A 201 3.00 0.98 6.83
N GLY A 202 2.65 2.21 7.21
CA GLY A 202 3.59 3.28 7.48
C GLY A 202 3.18 4.09 8.71
N ALA A 203 4.17 4.49 9.50
CA ALA A 203 4.04 5.42 10.61
C ALA A 203 5.22 6.40 10.61
N TRP A 204 5.03 7.53 11.27
CA TRP A 204 6.06 8.54 11.52
C TRP A 204 6.20 8.76 13.01
N ASP A 205 7.31 9.39 13.43
CA ASP A 205 7.55 9.69 14.85
C ASP A 205 6.43 10.57 15.41
N LEU A 206 5.59 9.98 16.26
CA LEU A 206 4.59 10.66 17.09
C LEU A 206 5.04 10.51 18.55
N TYR A 207 5.99 11.34 18.96
CA TYR A 207 6.63 11.26 20.27
C TYR A 207 5.64 11.23 21.44
N GLY A 208 4.58 12.06 21.38
CA GLY A 208 3.53 12.13 22.40
C GLY A 208 2.73 10.83 22.56
N GLU A 209 2.66 10.01 21.51
CA GLU A 209 1.95 8.73 21.48
C GLU A 209 2.89 7.53 21.69
N GLY A 210 4.18 7.78 21.91
CA GLY A 210 5.19 6.74 22.00
C GLY A 210 5.40 5.96 20.69
N GLU A 211 4.91 6.47 19.56
CA GLU A 211 5.01 5.79 18.27
C GLU A 211 6.22 6.25 17.49
N THR A 212 7.05 5.30 17.07
CA THR A 212 8.18 5.56 16.20
C THR A 212 7.84 5.26 14.74
N GLY A 213 8.50 6.01 13.87
CA GLY A 213 8.38 5.89 12.45
C GLY A 213 8.87 4.52 11.96
N ARG A 214 8.13 3.96 11.01
CA ARG A 214 8.43 2.68 10.36
C ARG A 214 7.68 2.57 9.06
N ILE A 215 8.22 1.84 8.10
CA ILE A 215 7.57 1.51 6.83
C ILE A 215 7.73 0.02 6.57
N LYS A 216 6.61 -0.69 6.51
CA LYS A 216 6.55 -2.11 6.13
C LYS A 216 6.76 -2.21 4.61
N LYS A 217 7.64 -3.11 4.18
CA LYS A 217 7.98 -3.29 2.76
C LYS A 217 7.03 -4.23 2.03
N GLN A 218 6.21 -4.98 2.77
CA GLN A 218 5.26 -5.93 2.20
C GLN A 218 4.13 -5.16 1.50
N PRO A 219 3.74 -5.56 0.28
CA PRO A 219 2.63 -4.93 -0.41
C PRO A 219 1.34 -5.07 0.39
N LEU A 220 0.64 -3.96 0.63
CA LEU A 220 -0.71 -3.99 1.18
C LEU A 220 -1.64 -4.63 0.14
N ALA A 221 -2.35 -5.69 0.52
CA ALA A 221 -3.30 -6.38 -0.33
C ALA A 221 -4.73 -5.91 -0.10
N PHE A 222 -5.08 -5.67 1.17
CA PHE A 222 -6.42 -5.25 1.57
C PHE A 222 -6.36 -4.51 2.90
N HIS A 223 -7.25 -3.55 3.09
CA HIS A 223 -7.48 -2.94 4.40
C HIS A 223 -8.94 -2.50 4.56
N THR A 224 -9.35 -2.36 5.82
CA THR A 224 -10.66 -1.84 6.19
C THR A 224 -10.57 -0.39 6.68
N THR A 225 -11.68 0.34 6.63
CA THR A 225 -11.79 1.70 7.19
C THR A 225 -12.32 1.71 8.62
N HIS A 226 -12.91 0.60 9.05
CA HIS A 226 -13.47 0.32 10.37
C HIS A 226 -13.40 -1.20 10.60
N ALA A 227 -13.72 -1.63 11.81
CA ALA A 227 -13.81 -3.04 12.17
C ALA A 227 -15.09 -3.29 12.97
N HIS A 228 -15.58 -4.52 12.98
CA HIS A 228 -16.65 -4.92 13.89
C HIS A 228 -16.02 -5.35 15.23
N GLY A 229 -16.32 -4.58 16.28
CA GLY A 229 -15.91 -4.85 17.66
C GLY A 229 -16.96 -5.62 18.45
N GLU A 230 -16.72 -5.78 19.76
CA GLU A 230 -17.63 -6.49 20.67
C GLU A 230 -19.00 -5.82 20.80
N THR A 231 -19.06 -4.50 20.65
CA THR A 231 -20.28 -3.70 20.86
C THR A 231 -20.84 -3.08 19.57
N GLY A 232 -20.24 -3.36 18.42
CA GLY A 232 -20.60 -2.81 17.11
C GLY A 232 -19.41 -2.21 16.37
N ASP A 233 -19.69 -1.29 15.45
CA ASP A 233 -18.67 -0.71 14.57
C ASP A 233 -17.65 0.16 15.31
N GLU A 234 -16.38 -0.13 15.10
CA GLU A 234 -15.25 0.66 15.55
C GLU A 234 -14.70 1.49 14.38
N PHE A 235 -15.26 2.67 14.17
CA PHE A 235 -14.83 3.58 13.11
C PHE A 235 -13.35 3.99 13.27
N GLY A 236 -12.62 3.99 12.16
CA GLY A 236 -11.19 4.32 12.15
C GLY A 236 -10.29 3.18 12.63
N ARG A 237 -10.84 2.08 13.15
CA ARG A 237 -10.06 0.87 13.43
C ARG A 237 -9.83 0.09 12.15
N GLN A 238 -8.71 0.37 11.51
CA GLN A 238 -8.31 -0.29 10.27
C GLN A 238 -7.63 -1.63 10.57
N LEU A 239 -7.96 -2.64 9.77
CA LEU A 239 -7.28 -3.93 9.73
C LEU A 239 -6.49 -4.02 8.43
N PHE A 240 -5.21 -4.40 8.50
CA PHE A 240 -4.29 -4.42 7.36
C PHE A 240 -3.88 -5.85 7.01
N TRP A 241 -3.99 -6.19 5.73
CA TRP A 241 -3.64 -7.50 5.19
C TRP A 241 -2.67 -7.35 4.03
N PHE A 242 -1.63 -8.18 4.04
CA PHE A 242 -0.47 -8.01 3.17
C PHE A 242 -0.34 -9.18 2.21
N LEU A 243 0.35 -8.94 1.09
CA LEU A 243 0.67 -9.97 0.12
C LEU A 243 2.04 -10.57 0.42
N ALA A 244 2.08 -11.88 0.70
CA ALA A 244 3.30 -12.66 0.61
C ALA A 244 3.40 -13.29 -0.78
N ASP A 245 4.55 -13.10 -1.44
CA ASP A 245 4.78 -13.53 -2.80
C ASP A 245 6.01 -14.44 -2.86
N ILE A 246 5.76 -15.74 -2.79
CA ILE A 246 6.76 -16.75 -2.42
C ILE A 246 7.14 -17.54 -3.67
N PRO A 247 8.41 -17.51 -4.13
CA PRO A 247 8.87 -18.38 -5.21
C PRO A 247 8.79 -19.85 -4.78
N LEU A 248 8.38 -20.73 -5.68
CA LEU A 248 8.30 -22.16 -5.41
C LEU A 248 9.46 -22.91 -6.08
N PRO A 249 10.02 -23.95 -5.44
CA PRO A 249 10.94 -24.86 -6.12
C PRO A 249 10.29 -25.51 -7.35
N GLU A 250 11.12 -25.89 -8.31
CA GLU A 250 10.63 -26.59 -9.50
C GLU A 250 9.97 -27.92 -9.13
N GLY A 251 8.81 -28.20 -9.73
CA GLY A 251 8.05 -29.43 -9.47
C GLY A 251 7.36 -29.49 -8.11
N CYS A 252 7.33 -28.39 -7.34
CA CYS A 252 6.64 -28.32 -6.05
C CYS A 252 5.18 -28.77 -6.16
N ALA A 253 4.84 -29.87 -5.49
CA ALA A 253 3.48 -30.43 -5.47
C ALA A 253 2.69 -30.01 -4.22
N GLN A 254 3.37 -29.64 -3.15
CA GLN A 254 2.76 -29.32 -1.87
C GLN A 254 3.54 -28.24 -1.11
N ALA A 255 2.81 -27.43 -0.35
CA ALA A 255 3.36 -26.46 0.58
C ALA A 255 2.69 -26.62 1.95
N VAL A 256 3.47 -26.97 2.97
CA VAL A 256 3.03 -27.06 4.36
C VAL A 256 3.14 -25.68 4.99
N LEU A 257 2.02 -25.13 5.42
CA LEU A 257 1.94 -23.84 6.12
C LEU A 257 2.59 -23.92 7.51
N PRO A 258 2.96 -22.78 8.13
CA PRO A 258 3.51 -22.77 9.48
C PRO A 258 2.51 -23.35 10.51
N ASP A 259 3.03 -23.93 11.59
CA ASP A 259 2.23 -24.25 12.78
C ASP A 259 2.23 -23.04 13.74
N ASP A 260 1.51 -22.00 13.33
CA ASP A 260 1.48 -20.72 14.02
C ASP A 260 0.13 -20.03 13.83
N LYS A 261 -0.75 -20.22 14.82
CA LYS A 261 -2.12 -19.72 14.78
C LYS A 261 -2.20 -18.20 14.71
N SER A 262 -1.13 -17.45 15.07
CA SER A 262 -1.18 -16.00 14.93
C SER A 262 -1.13 -15.58 13.47
N VAL A 263 -0.62 -16.41 12.55
CA VAL A 263 -0.57 -16.15 11.11
C VAL A 263 -1.89 -16.62 10.49
N VAL A 264 -2.65 -15.67 9.95
CA VAL A 264 -3.95 -15.92 9.33
C VAL A 264 -3.89 -15.59 7.84
N LEU A 265 -4.50 -16.44 7.01
CA LEU A 265 -4.62 -16.27 5.56
C LEU A 265 -6.08 -15.99 5.17
N LEU A 266 -6.30 -15.01 4.30
CA LEU A 266 -7.61 -14.74 3.69
C LEU A 266 -7.79 -15.43 2.34
N ALA A 267 -6.69 -15.60 1.59
CA ALA A 267 -6.71 -16.16 0.25
C ALA A 267 -5.31 -16.67 -0.14
N ALA A 268 -5.28 -17.64 -1.05
CA ALA A 268 -4.06 -18.16 -1.66
C ALA A 268 -4.25 -18.39 -3.16
N SER A 269 -3.16 -18.28 -3.93
CA SER A 269 -3.18 -18.50 -5.37
C SER A 269 -1.84 -19.00 -5.87
N ALA A 270 -1.88 -20.01 -6.73
CA ALA A 270 -0.70 -20.49 -7.45
C ALA A 270 -0.54 -19.69 -8.75
N VAL A 271 0.66 -19.18 -9.02
CA VAL A 271 0.98 -18.41 -10.22
C VAL A 271 1.94 -19.23 -11.08
N PHE A 272 1.61 -19.39 -12.37
CA PHE A 272 2.34 -20.27 -13.31
C PHE A 272 3.49 -19.58 -14.04
N GLU A 273 3.77 -18.35 -13.67
CA GLU A 273 4.77 -17.51 -14.31
C GLU A 273 5.73 -16.95 -13.28
N PRO A 274 7.02 -16.75 -13.63
CA PRO A 274 7.94 -16.02 -12.78
C PRO A 274 7.51 -14.56 -12.66
N LYS A 275 8.06 -13.86 -11.67
CA LYS A 275 7.85 -12.42 -11.50
C LYS A 275 8.37 -11.67 -12.73
N ARG A 276 7.48 -11.09 -13.53
CA ARG A 276 7.83 -10.41 -14.80
C ARG A 276 8.45 -9.02 -14.61
N ALA A 277 8.25 -8.40 -13.45
CA ALA A 277 8.75 -7.06 -13.16
C ALA A 277 9.29 -6.97 -11.73
N VAL A 278 10.41 -6.28 -11.56
CA VAL A 278 10.99 -5.95 -10.27
C VAL A 278 10.89 -4.44 -10.04
N CYS A 279 10.77 -4.04 -8.78
CA CYS A 279 10.85 -2.63 -8.43
C CYS A 279 12.26 -2.13 -8.78
N LEU A 280 12.37 -1.20 -9.73
CA LEU A 280 13.66 -0.62 -10.12
C LEU A 280 14.19 0.33 -9.03
N SER A 281 13.30 1.12 -8.43
CA SER A 281 13.58 2.04 -7.33
C SER A 281 12.33 2.23 -6.49
N GLU A 282 12.48 2.23 -5.17
CA GLU A 282 11.38 2.58 -4.27
C GLU A 282 10.97 4.04 -4.49
N LEU A 283 9.65 4.30 -4.54
CA LEU A 283 9.10 5.65 -4.68
C LEU A 283 8.82 6.31 -3.32
N TYR A 284 9.18 5.64 -2.24
CA TYR A 284 9.00 6.06 -0.87
C TYR A 284 10.33 5.86 -0.12
N ASP A 285 10.55 6.66 0.93
CA ASP A 285 11.70 6.48 1.81
C ASP A 285 11.53 5.19 2.62
N SER A 286 12.60 4.44 2.85
CA SER A 286 12.56 3.30 3.76
C SER A 286 12.85 3.76 5.19
N LEU A 287 12.02 3.34 6.15
CA LEU A 287 12.26 3.60 7.57
C LEU A 287 12.10 2.30 8.36
N GLU A 288 13.21 1.78 8.87
CA GLU A 288 13.18 0.63 9.78
C GLU A 288 12.65 1.07 11.15
N LYS A 289 11.91 0.18 11.82
CA LYS A 289 11.40 0.46 13.17
C LYS A 289 12.58 0.66 14.12
N ARG A 290 12.67 1.84 14.72
CA ARG A 290 13.73 2.24 15.65
C ARG A 290 13.16 2.80 16.94
N PRO A 291 13.94 2.86 18.04
CA PRO A 291 13.60 3.72 19.17
C PRO A 291 13.68 5.21 18.77
N PHE A 292 13.10 6.09 19.59
CA PHE A 292 13.33 7.53 19.44
C PHE A 292 14.83 7.84 19.60
N ASP A 293 15.33 8.66 18.70
CA ASP A 293 16.69 9.19 18.65
C ASP A 293 16.78 10.61 19.24
N PHE A 294 15.65 11.15 19.71
CA PHE A 294 15.55 12.39 20.45
C PHE A 294 14.72 12.18 21.72
N ALA A 295 14.91 13.06 22.69
CA ALA A 295 14.08 13.14 23.89
C ALA A 295 13.59 14.58 24.05
N LEU A 296 12.33 14.73 24.43
CA LEU A 296 11.81 16.03 24.85
C LEU A 296 12.30 16.36 26.26
N THR A 297 12.77 17.58 26.48
CA THR A 297 13.07 18.08 27.83
C THR A 297 11.81 18.11 28.69
N PRO A 298 11.91 18.11 30.04
CA PRO A 298 10.74 18.22 30.91
C PRO A 298 9.83 19.42 30.57
N GLU A 299 10.43 20.55 30.20
CA GLU A 299 9.71 21.74 29.74
C GLU A 299 8.96 21.51 28.43
N GLN A 300 9.59 20.84 27.46
CA GLN A 300 8.95 20.48 26.19
C GLN A 300 7.82 19.46 26.38
N GLN A 301 8.00 18.50 27.28
CA GLN A 301 6.96 17.54 27.64
C GLN A 301 5.76 18.24 28.29
N GLU A 302 6.01 19.17 29.22
CA GLU A 302 4.95 19.95 29.85
C GLU A 302 4.22 20.85 28.83
N ALA A 303 4.96 21.49 27.92
CA ALA A 303 4.39 22.29 26.84
C ALA A 303 3.59 21.45 25.82
N ALA A 304 3.95 20.18 25.62
CA ALA A 304 3.26 19.26 24.72
C ALA A 304 1.97 18.67 25.31
N LYS A 305 1.76 18.75 26.63
CA LYS A 305 0.53 18.24 27.26
C LYS A 305 -0.70 19.03 26.80
N ALA A 306 -1.69 18.31 26.30
CA ALA A 306 -3.00 18.86 25.96
C ALA A 306 -3.79 19.21 27.24
N THR A 307 -3.55 20.40 27.79
CA THR A 307 -4.32 20.91 28.95
C THR A 307 -5.58 21.66 28.48
N LYS A 308 -6.66 21.64 29.28
CA LYS A 308 -7.89 22.41 28.98
C LYS A 308 -7.60 23.90 28.77
N PHE A 309 -6.70 24.46 29.57
CA PHE A 309 -6.28 25.86 29.47
C PHE A 309 -5.41 26.11 28.21
N GLY A 310 -4.51 25.18 27.87
CA GLY A 310 -3.74 25.21 26.62
C GLY A 310 -4.64 25.17 25.38
N HIS A 311 -5.69 24.34 25.38
CA HIS A 311 -6.71 24.30 24.33
C HIS A 311 -7.45 25.62 24.21
N PHE A 312 -7.89 26.21 25.32
CA PHE A 312 -8.58 27.50 25.32
C PHE A 312 -7.70 28.62 24.73
N ARG A 313 -6.43 28.73 25.19
CA ARG A 313 -5.48 29.72 24.68
C ARG A 313 -5.17 29.53 23.20
N SER A 314 -4.96 28.29 22.76
CA SER A 314 -4.68 27.98 21.36
C SER A 314 -5.87 28.30 20.46
N ARG A 315 -7.09 27.98 20.91
CA ARG A 315 -8.33 28.32 20.19
C ARG A 315 -8.53 29.84 20.09
N ALA A 316 -8.31 30.58 21.18
CA ALA A 316 -8.38 32.04 21.16
C ALA A 316 -7.34 32.65 20.18
N LYS A 317 -6.10 32.18 20.22
CA LYS A 317 -5.02 32.60 19.31
C LYS A 317 -5.37 32.29 17.84
N PHE A 318 -5.89 31.09 17.56
CA PHE A 318 -6.33 30.70 16.23
C PHE A 318 -7.44 31.61 15.70
N LEU A 319 -8.48 31.87 16.51
CA LEU A 319 -9.61 32.72 16.12
C LEU A 319 -9.16 34.16 15.83
N LEU A 320 -8.29 34.72 16.68
CA LEU A 320 -7.73 36.07 16.46
C LEU A 320 -6.89 36.13 15.19
N ALA A 321 -6.00 35.15 14.97
CA ALA A 321 -5.19 35.08 13.77
C ALA A 321 -6.05 34.88 12.50
N TYR A 322 -7.06 34.02 12.58
CA TYR A 322 -8.02 33.77 11.50
C TYR A 322 -8.80 35.04 11.14
N ALA A 323 -9.35 35.73 12.12
CA ALA A 323 -10.07 37.00 11.92
C ALA A 323 -9.17 38.06 11.29
N GLY A 324 -7.95 38.24 11.81
CA GLY A 324 -6.98 39.20 11.25
C GLY A 324 -6.52 38.86 9.83
N ASN A 325 -6.35 37.57 9.53
CA ASN A 325 -6.01 37.11 8.17
C ASN A 325 -7.20 37.20 7.20
N ARG A 326 -8.43 37.07 7.70
CA ARG A 326 -9.64 37.26 6.91
C ARG A 326 -9.83 38.73 6.54
N LEU A 327 -9.72 39.64 7.51
CA LEU A 327 -9.81 41.08 7.26
C LEU A 327 -8.73 41.57 6.27
N ARG A 328 -7.49 41.06 6.38
CA ARG A 328 -6.43 41.37 5.42
C ARG A 328 -6.74 40.87 4.01
N ARG A 329 -7.38 39.70 3.87
CA ARG A 329 -7.80 39.17 2.56
C ARG A 329 -8.94 39.98 1.96
N GLU A 330 -9.95 40.32 2.74
CA GLU A 330 -11.07 41.16 2.31
C GLU A 330 -10.58 42.56 1.90
N ALA A 331 -9.66 43.18 2.67
CA ALA A 331 -9.06 44.46 2.32
C ALA A 331 -8.18 44.40 1.04
N ALA A 332 -7.52 43.26 0.78
CA ALA A 332 -6.73 43.05 -0.43
C ALA A 332 -7.59 42.82 -1.69
N GLN A 333 -8.84 42.39 -1.53
CA GLN A 333 -9.81 42.22 -2.63
C GLN A 333 -10.54 43.52 -3.00
N LEU A 334 -10.46 44.54 -2.13
CA LEU A 334 -11.04 45.87 -2.34
C LEU A 334 -10.04 46.87 -2.96
N ARG A 335 -8.83 46.42 -3.32
CA ARG A 335 -7.81 47.16 -4.06
C ARG A 335 -7.64 46.55 -5.45
#